data_AF-A0A9W8ZXQ7-F1
#
_entry.id   AF-A0A9W8ZXQ7-F1
#
_cell.length_a   1.000
_cell.length_b   1.000
_cell.length_c   1.000
_cell.angle_alpha   90.00
_cell.angle_beta   90.00
_cell.angle_gamma   90.00
#
_symmetry.space_group_name_H-M   'P 1'
#
loop_
_entity.id
_entity.type
_entity.pdbx_description
1 polymer ?
#
loop_
_entity_poly.entity_id
_entity_poly.type
_entity_poly.pdbx_seq_one_letter_code
_entity_poly.pdbx_strand_id
1 'polypeptide(L)'
;MMRGSSVVLFLVSMISMMAKTIQSAPTPAEPVNRLDPVRVKLLGKDLEDSGRNPSWILDFYGNNAYLNDEDKKVFNKPLGKAVIGPQIDCEGYHNEGIYLLQEDYTSSKILGSKIHRKTAVIVKVMDEVDKNALGEVRALKDVDLYIDSGMAIIHKQREPVILMGKVEGVSILDTVQFKDAVKGGNEKEIDGWLEQMRPLVKEQVVFWALGEKRLLHADFNLGNIHIGAKTAPSGTSQEVRFDYPIKKARVLDFGYPGIFKVSDRVTKEEVEKWFELQWESRTSKSVEPGICRIL
;
A
#
# COMPACT_ATOMS: atom_id res chain seq x y z
N MET A 1 90.73 -4.49 -2.59
CA MET A 1 90.27 -3.12 -2.92
C MET A 1 88.82 -3.03 -2.44
N MET A 2 88.50 -2.57 -1.23
CA MET A 2 88.72 -1.30 -0.54
C MET A 2 88.01 -0.08 -1.19
N ARG A 3 87.15 0.54 -0.37
CA ARG A 3 86.46 1.87 -0.45
C ARG A 3 85.14 1.89 -1.23
N GLY A 4 84.05 2.48 -0.75
CA GLY A 4 83.82 3.25 0.48
C GLY A 4 82.45 3.94 0.43
N SER A 5 81.81 4.01 1.60
CA SER A 5 80.91 5.04 2.15
C SER A 5 79.99 5.86 1.22
N SER A 6 78.68 5.89 1.51
CA SER A 6 78.12 7.01 2.30
C SER A 6 76.66 6.79 2.70
N VAL A 7 76.43 7.16 3.95
CA VAL A 7 75.19 7.19 4.72
C VAL A 7 74.40 8.44 4.35
N VAL A 8 73.08 8.32 4.18
CA VAL A 8 72.16 9.42 4.51
C VAL A 8 70.96 8.82 5.26
N LEU A 9 70.97 9.06 6.57
CA LEU A 9 69.83 8.92 7.47
C LEU A 9 68.84 10.05 7.17
N PHE A 10 67.54 9.73 6.99
CA PHE A 10 66.46 10.68 7.26
C PHE A 10 65.55 10.09 8.33
N LEU A 11 65.75 10.57 9.56
CA LEU A 11 64.82 10.51 10.66
C LEU A 11 63.65 11.46 10.36
N VAL A 12 62.44 10.93 10.21
CA VAL A 12 61.22 11.71 10.43
C VAL A 12 60.41 11.01 11.51
N SER A 13 60.54 11.55 12.72
CA SER A 13 59.64 11.37 13.84
C SER A 13 58.35 12.12 13.54
N MET A 14 57.20 11.44 13.54
CA MET A 14 55.93 12.07 13.89
C MET A 14 54.97 11.10 14.59
N ILE A 15 54.87 11.31 15.91
CA ILE A 15 53.65 11.50 16.70
C ILE A 15 52.58 10.40 16.56
N SER A 16 52.62 9.51 17.54
CA SER A 16 51.48 8.72 18.02
C SER A 16 50.33 9.64 18.44
N MET A 17 49.25 9.67 17.65
CA MET A 17 47.95 10.15 18.11
C MET A 17 47.12 8.94 18.54
N MET A 18 47.07 8.70 19.85
CA MET A 18 46.01 7.91 20.46
C MET A 18 44.68 8.66 20.31
N ALA A 19 43.89 8.26 19.31
CA ALA A 19 42.48 8.62 19.27
C ALA A 19 41.75 7.83 20.35
N LYS A 20 41.45 8.49 21.47
CA LYS A 20 40.47 8.00 22.45
C LYS A 20 39.12 7.90 21.73
N THR A 21 38.67 6.68 21.48
CA THR A 21 37.31 6.39 21.05
C THR A 21 36.36 6.81 22.17
N ILE A 22 35.71 7.97 22.00
CA ILE A 22 34.58 8.38 22.83
C ILE A 22 33.42 7.48 22.41
N GLN A 23 33.10 6.47 23.23
CA GLN A 23 31.82 5.78 23.16
C GLN A 23 30.73 6.80 23.49
N SER A 24 30.05 7.30 22.46
CA SER A 24 28.80 8.03 22.63
C SER A 24 27.79 7.12 23.31
N ALA A 25 27.22 7.57 24.44
CA ALA A 25 26.11 6.92 25.10
C ALA A 25 24.96 6.66 24.10
N PRO A 26 24.18 5.59 24.26
CA PRO A 26 23.00 5.35 23.44
C PRO A 26 22.07 6.56 23.54
N THR A 27 21.72 7.13 22.39
CA THR A 27 20.73 8.19 22.25
C THR A 27 19.44 7.75 22.95
N PRO A 28 18.83 8.59 23.81
CA PRO A 28 17.52 8.29 24.36
C PRO A 28 16.56 7.98 23.20
N ALA A 29 15.74 6.94 23.36
CA ALA A 29 14.68 6.62 22.42
C ALA A 29 13.88 7.91 22.13
N GLU A 30 13.72 8.24 20.84
CA GLU A 30 12.95 9.40 20.44
C GLU A 30 11.57 9.37 21.13
N PRO A 31 11.10 10.50 21.67
CA PRO A 31 9.75 10.56 22.20
C PRO A 31 8.78 10.16 21.07
N VAL A 32 7.92 9.18 21.35
CA VAL A 32 6.85 8.71 20.46
C VAL A 32 6.15 9.95 19.91
N ASN A 33 6.49 10.27 18.65
CA ASN A 33 6.13 11.52 18.03
C ASN A 33 4.60 11.53 17.92
N ARG A 34 3.96 12.48 18.62
CA ARG A 34 2.52 12.73 18.51
C ARG A 34 2.19 12.83 17.03
N LEU A 35 1.16 12.10 16.63
CA LEU A 35 0.67 12.04 15.26
C LEU A 35 0.68 13.44 14.62
N ASP A 36 1.44 13.62 13.53
CA ASP A 36 1.35 14.74 12.59
C ASP A 36 -0.11 15.20 12.42
N PRO A 37 -0.44 16.50 12.49
CA PRO A 37 -1.82 16.98 12.37
C PRO A 37 -2.46 16.71 10.99
N VAL A 38 -1.69 16.27 9.99
CA VAL A 38 -2.22 15.74 8.72
C VAL A 38 -2.86 14.35 8.89
N ARG A 39 -2.50 13.61 9.95
CA ARG A 39 -2.83 12.18 10.19
C ARG A 39 -4.27 11.88 10.64
N VAL A 40 -5.16 12.88 10.77
CA VAL A 40 -6.53 12.69 11.32
C VAL A 40 -7.63 13.21 10.38
N LYS A 41 -7.41 13.17 9.06
CA LYS A 41 -8.52 13.24 8.09
C LYS A 41 -9.10 11.87 7.72
N LEU A 42 -8.83 10.86 8.55
CA LEU A 42 -9.50 9.55 8.52
C LEU A 42 -10.97 9.64 8.91
N LEU A 43 -11.35 10.74 9.55
CA LEU A 43 -12.67 10.98 10.08
C LEU A 43 -13.18 12.26 9.42
N GLY A 44 -14.43 12.29 8.95
CA GLY A 44 -15.03 13.52 8.45
C GLY A 44 -14.83 14.70 9.41
N LYS A 45 -14.93 15.93 8.89
CA LYS A 45 -14.65 17.20 9.57
C LYS A 45 -15.37 17.43 10.93
N ASP A 46 -16.20 16.50 11.39
CA ASP A 46 -17.07 16.68 12.55
C ASP A 46 -16.72 15.76 13.74
N LEU A 47 -15.64 14.97 13.68
CA LEU A 47 -15.18 14.16 14.83
C LEU A 47 -14.17 14.89 15.74
N GLU A 48 -13.78 16.12 15.40
CA GLU A 48 -12.98 17.00 16.28
C GLU A 48 -13.72 17.30 17.60
N ASP A 49 -15.06 17.24 17.62
CA ASP A 49 -15.88 17.40 18.83
C ASP A 49 -16.07 16.09 19.65
N SER A 50 -15.63 14.93 19.15
CA SER A 50 -15.91 13.62 19.80
C SER A 50 -14.74 13.00 20.55
N GLY A 51 -13.51 13.51 20.41
CA GLY A 51 -12.37 13.01 21.17
C GLY A 51 -11.93 11.57 20.82
N ARG A 52 -10.85 11.52 20.03
CA ARG A 52 -9.96 10.37 19.76
C ARG A 52 -10.52 9.27 18.85
N ASN A 53 -9.73 8.93 17.82
CA ASN A 53 -9.74 7.58 17.24
C ASN A 53 -9.88 6.54 18.36
N PRO A 54 -10.64 5.45 18.18
CA PRO A 54 -10.76 4.42 19.19
C PRO A 54 -9.37 4.02 19.71
N SER A 55 -9.22 3.89 21.03
CA SER A 55 -7.90 3.67 21.66
C SER A 55 -7.22 2.36 21.22
N TRP A 56 -7.98 1.44 20.63
CA TRP A 56 -7.49 0.21 20.04
C TRP A 56 -6.89 0.38 18.63
N ILE A 57 -7.09 1.52 17.96
CA ILE A 57 -6.32 1.89 16.76
C ILE A 57 -5.02 2.51 17.24
N LEU A 58 -3.91 1.79 17.05
CA LEU A 58 -2.65 2.12 17.70
C LEU A 58 -1.87 3.20 16.93
N ASP A 59 -1.42 2.88 15.72
CA ASP A 59 -0.69 3.81 14.85
C ASP A 59 -0.75 3.31 13.40
N PHE A 60 -0.26 4.11 12.47
CA PHE A 60 -0.07 3.76 11.08
C PHE A 60 0.78 2.49 10.93
N TYR A 61 0.39 1.63 9.99
CA TYR A 61 1.01 0.30 9.83
C TYR A 61 2.49 0.36 9.44
N GLY A 62 2.93 1.44 8.77
CA GLY A 62 4.32 1.69 8.42
C GLY A 62 5.19 2.29 9.54
N ASN A 63 4.69 2.38 10.78
CA ASN A 63 5.54 2.79 11.90
C ASN A 63 6.70 1.79 12.09
N ASN A 64 7.91 2.30 12.35
CA ASN A 64 9.13 1.51 12.60
C ASN A 64 8.97 0.39 13.65
N ALA A 65 8.06 0.53 14.60
CA ALA A 65 7.74 -0.48 15.61
C ALA A 65 7.08 -1.74 15.02
N TYR A 66 6.47 -1.64 13.83
CA TYR A 66 5.77 -2.74 13.14
C TYR A 66 6.51 -3.26 11.92
N LEU A 67 7.59 -2.58 11.51
CA LEU A 67 8.43 -2.97 10.40
C LEU A 67 9.61 -3.81 10.89
N ASN A 68 9.81 -4.98 10.30
CA ASN A 68 11.02 -5.76 10.53
C ASN A 68 12.20 -5.24 9.67
N ASP A 69 13.39 -5.77 9.89
CA ASP A 69 14.60 -5.34 9.16
C ASP A 69 14.54 -5.63 7.66
N GLU A 70 13.78 -6.64 7.26
CA GLU A 70 13.59 -6.98 5.85
C GLU A 70 12.69 -5.96 5.16
N ASP A 71 11.58 -5.58 5.82
CA ASP A 71 10.66 -4.53 5.38
C ASP A 71 11.44 -3.24 5.12
N LYS A 72 12.29 -2.83 6.06
CA LYS A 72 13.12 -1.60 5.95
C LYS A 72 14.14 -1.61 4.81
N LYS A 73 14.46 -2.78 4.25
CA LYS A 73 15.50 -2.95 3.23
C LYS A 73 14.93 -3.42 1.88
N VAL A 74 13.61 -3.55 1.74
CA VAL A 74 13.01 -4.11 0.53
C VAL A 74 13.37 -3.35 -0.74
N PHE A 75 13.57 -2.04 -0.67
CA PHE A 75 13.97 -1.21 -1.81
C PHE A 75 15.48 -1.15 -2.06
N ASN A 76 16.32 -1.73 -1.19
CA ASN A 76 17.78 -1.64 -1.33
C ASN A 76 18.34 -2.60 -2.40
N LYS A 77 17.54 -3.59 -2.80
CA LYS A 77 17.91 -4.53 -3.84
C LYS A 77 17.41 -4.04 -5.20
N PRO A 78 18.12 -4.35 -6.30
CA PRO A 78 17.45 -4.33 -7.60
C PRO A 78 16.31 -5.34 -7.55
N LEU A 79 15.11 -4.95 -7.99
CA LEU A 79 14.25 -5.92 -8.65
C LEU A 79 15.09 -6.40 -9.82
N GLY A 80 15.24 -7.71 -10.01
CA GLY A 80 16.13 -8.24 -11.04
C GLY A 80 15.76 -7.72 -12.44
N LYS A 81 16.18 -8.40 -13.50
CA LYS A 81 15.40 -8.30 -14.74
C LYS A 81 14.04 -8.98 -14.53
N ALA A 82 13.24 -8.58 -13.54
CA ALA A 82 11.81 -8.76 -13.57
C ALA A 82 11.43 -8.14 -14.90
N VAL A 83 11.18 -9.00 -15.89
CA VAL A 83 10.89 -8.54 -17.24
C VAL A 83 9.45 -8.06 -17.18
N ILE A 84 9.27 -6.90 -16.57
CA ILE A 84 8.08 -6.07 -16.66
C ILE A 84 7.92 -5.90 -18.16
N GLY A 85 6.96 -6.63 -18.71
CA GLY A 85 6.78 -6.73 -20.15
C GLY A 85 6.11 -5.49 -20.71
N PRO A 86 5.44 -5.59 -21.86
CA PRO A 86 4.63 -4.48 -22.30
C PRO A 86 3.58 -4.13 -21.24
N GLN A 87 3.37 -2.83 -21.04
CA GLN A 87 2.18 -2.35 -20.35
C GLN A 87 0.96 -2.81 -21.15
N ILE A 88 0.04 -3.49 -20.47
CA ILE A 88 -1.21 -3.96 -21.06
C ILE A 88 -2.38 -3.05 -20.70
N ASP A 89 -2.25 -2.26 -19.62
CA ASP A 89 -3.27 -1.32 -19.18
C ASP A 89 -2.69 -0.20 -18.29
N CYS A 90 -3.41 0.90 -18.17
CA CYS A 90 -3.16 2.02 -17.26
C CYS A 90 -4.31 2.14 -16.23
N GLU A 91 -4.44 1.16 -15.33
CA GLU A 91 -5.44 1.18 -14.26
C GLU A 91 -4.83 1.72 -12.94
N GLY A 92 -5.44 2.79 -12.40
CA GLY A 92 -5.17 3.35 -11.06
C GLY A 92 -4.26 4.58 -11.05
N TYR A 93 -4.62 5.58 -10.23
CA TYR A 93 -3.97 6.90 -10.20
C TYR A 93 -2.49 6.87 -9.76
N HIS A 94 -2.17 5.99 -8.82
CA HIS A 94 -0.80 5.82 -8.30
C HIS A 94 -0.08 4.61 -8.87
N ASN A 95 -0.68 3.91 -9.83
CA ASN A 95 -0.05 2.77 -10.49
C ASN A 95 0.59 3.24 -11.79
N GLU A 96 1.81 2.80 -12.03
CA GLU A 96 2.46 2.99 -13.32
C GLU A 96 1.72 2.21 -14.41
N GLY A 97 1.06 1.12 -14.02
CA GLY A 97 0.11 0.40 -14.85
C GLY A 97 0.05 -1.09 -14.53
N ILE A 98 -0.64 -1.80 -15.41
CA ILE A 98 -0.70 -3.26 -15.41
C ILE A 98 0.24 -3.76 -16.49
N TYR A 99 1.10 -4.69 -16.09
CA TYR A 99 2.15 -5.24 -16.92
C TYR A 99 2.02 -6.75 -16.98
N LEU A 100 2.33 -7.32 -18.13
CA LEU A 100 2.46 -8.77 -18.27
C LEU A 100 3.91 -9.17 -17.98
N LEU A 101 4.15 -10.10 -17.06
CA LEU A 101 5.48 -10.68 -16.89
C LEU A 101 5.87 -11.44 -18.17
N GLN A 102 7.02 -11.11 -18.78
CA GLN A 102 7.44 -11.79 -20.03
C GLN A 102 7.87 -13.25 -19.80
N GLU A 103 8.36 -13.55 -18.59
CA GLU A 103 8.80 -14.87 -18.15
C GLU A 103 8.27 -15.18 -16.74
N ASP A 104 8.41 -16.44 -16.33
CA ASP A 104 8.05 -16.87 -14.98
C ASP A 104 8.93 -16.13 -13.97
N TYR A 105 8.30 -15.39 -13.06
CA TYR A 105 9.01 -14.63 -12.04
C TYR A 105 9.05 -15.40 -10.73
N THR A 106 10.25 -15.66 -10.21
CA THR A 106 10.40 -16.23 -8.87
C THR A 106 10.52 -15.10 -7.88
N SER A 107 9.51 -14.92 -7.03
CA SER A 107 9.54 -13.90 -5.99
C SER A 107 10.64 -14.17 -4.97
N SER A 108 11.10 -13.08 -4.35
CA SER A 108 12.09 -13.11 -3.29
C SER A 108 11.76 -14.14 -2.20
N LYS A 109 12.78 -14.83 -1.69
CA LYS A 109 12.67 -15.87 -0.65
C LYS A 109 12.02 -15.41 0.68
N ILE A 110 11.80 -14.12 0.85
CA ILE A 110 11.28 -13.49 2.08
C ILE A 110 9.93 -14.11 2.52
N LEU A 111 9.06 -14.47 1.59
CA LEU A 111 7.78 -15.13 1.89
C LEU A 111 7.74 -16.62 1.47
N GLY A 112 8.92 -17.21 1.22
CA GLY A 112 9.04 -18.45 0.46
C GLY A 112 8.96 -18.16 -1.04
N SER A 113 9.94 -18.62 -1.80
CA SER A 113 9.97 -18.39 -3.25
C SER A 113 8.71 -18.93 -3.92
N LYS A 114 7.90 -18.03 -4.49
CA LYS A 114 6.69 -18.36 -5.25
C LYS A 114 6.97 -18.08 -6.72
N ILE A 115 6.54 -18.99 -7.59
CA ILE A 115 6.68 -18.81 -9.04
C ILE A 115 5.39 -18.16 -9.56
N HIS A 116 5.53 -16.97 -10.11
CA HIS A 116 4.47 -16.19 -10.76
C HIS A 116 4.58 -16.39 -12.27
N ARG A 117 3.76 -17.30 -12.82
CA ARG A 117 3.83 -17.70 -14.24
C ARG A 117 3.19 -16.66 -15.15
N LYS A 118 3.99 -15.97 -15.97
CA LYS A 118 3.58 -14.99 -17.01
C LYS A 118 2.23 -14.32 -16.74
N THR A 119 2.07 -13.76 -15.55
CA THR A 119 0.79 -13.23 -15.09
C THR A 119 0.76 -11.72 -15.24
N ALA A 120 -0.44 -11.15 -15.32
CA ALA A 120 -0.62 -9.73 -15.14
C ALA A 120 -0.25 -9.35 -13.70
N VAL A 121 0.58 -8.32 -13.56
CA VAL A 121 1.00 -7.73 -12.29
C VAL A 121 0.72 -6.24 -12.33
N ILE A 122 0.44 -5.68 -11.16
CA ILE A 122 0.38 -4.24 -10.98
C ILE A 122 1.78 -3.78 -10.58
N VAL A 123 2.26 -2.73 -11.26
CA VAL A 123 3.52 -2.05 -10.96
C VAL A 123 3.17 -0.71 -10.34
N LYS A 124 3.51 -0.53 -9.06
CA LYS A 124 3.35 0.74 -8.34
C LYS A 124 4.72 1.36 -8.14
N VAL A 125 4.92 2.54 -8.73
CA VAL A 125 6.12 3.37 -8.51
C VAL A 125 5.92 4.18 -7.25
N MET A 126 6.94 4.25 -6.40
CA MET A 126 6.89 5.08 -5.19
C MET A 126 7.63 6.39 -5.44
N ASP A 127 7.01 7.51 -5.06
CA ASP A 127 7.67 8.82 -5.12
C ASP A 127 8.89 8.88 -4.20
N GLU A 128 8.78 8.26 -3.02
CA GLU A 128 9.84 8.18 -2.02
C GLU A 128 9.82 6.86 -1.25
N VAL A 129 10.96 6.47 -0.69
CA VAL A 129 11.08 5.31 0.21
C VAL A 129 11.02 5.80 1.65
N ASP A 130 9.80 6.00 2.14
CA ASP A 130 9.51 6.49 3.47
C ASP A 130 8.66 5.48 4.27
N LYS A 131 8.19 5.87 5.46
CA LYS A 131 7.31 5.02 6.29
C LYS A 131 6.03 4.62 5.56
N ASN A 132 5.51 5.43 4.64
CA ASN A 132 4.28 5.17 3.90
C ASN A 132 4.50 4.04 2.90
N ALA A 133 5.57 4.14 2.09
CA ALA A 133 5.96 3.09 1.15
C ALA A 133 6.23 1.76 1.86
N LEU A 134 6.96 1.80 2.97
CA LEU A 134 7.27 0.61 3.77
C LEU A 134 6.03 -0.01 4.42
N GLY A 135 5.09 0.84 4.87
CA GLY A 135 3.80 0.42 5.43
C GLY A 135 2.94 -0.31 4.40
N GLU A 136 2.89 0.20 3.16
CA GLU A 136 2.16 -0.44 2.07
C GLU A 136 2.77 -1.80 1.72
N VAL A 137 4.10 -1.90 1.59
CA VAL A 137 4.78 -3.19 1.38
C VAL A 137 4.43 -4.18 2.49
N ARG A 138 4.51 -3.74 3.76
CA ARG A 138 4.18 -4.58 4.91
C ARG A 138 2.74 -5.09 4.86
N ALA A 139 1.78 -4.19 4.59
CA ALA A 139 0.38 -4.54 4.47
C ALA A 139 0.12 -5.54 3.33
N LEU A 140 0.68 -5.31 2.15
CA LEU A 140 0.52 -6.19 0.99
C LEU A 140 1.07 -7.60 1.26
N LYS A 141 2.15 -7.74 2.03
CA LYS A 141 2.67 -9.04 2.48
C LYS A 141 1.67 -9.74 3.40
N ASP A 142 1.12 -9.00 4.35
CA ASP A 142 0.19 -9.54 5.34
C ASP A 142 -1.19 -9.91 4.75
N VAL A 143 -1.53 -9.42 3.55
CA VAL A 143 -2.77 -9.77 2.81
C VAL A 143 -2.56 -10.66 1.57
N ASP A 144 -1.36 -11.23 1.38
CA ASP A 144 -0.98 -12.10 0.24
C ASP A 144 -1.21 -11.47 -1.15
N LEU A 145 -1.02 -10.15 -1.26
CA LEU A 145 -1.04 -9.42 -2.55
C LEU A 145 0.35 -9.03 -3.03
N TYR A 146 1.34 -9.03 -2.13
CA TYR A 146 2.73 -8.72 -2.44
C TYR A 146 3.38 -9.80 -3.32
N ILE A 147 4.04 -9.38 -4.40
CA ILE A 147 4.91 -10.24 -5.20
C ILE A 147 6.37 -9.95 -4.86
N ASP A 148 6.82 -8.70 -5.06
CA ASP A 148 8.16 -8.26 -4.70
C ASP A 148 8.26 -6.73 -4.64
N SER A 149 9.37 -6.19 -4.13
CA SER A 149 9.70 -4.77 -4.25
C SER A 149 11.21 -4.57 -4.31
N GLY A 150 11.64 -3.41 -4.82
CA GLY A 150 13.05 -3.11 -5.08
C GLY A 150 13.19 -1.95 -6.07
N MET A 151 14.40 -1.67 -6.51
CA MET A 151 14.65 -0.67 -7.56
C MET A 151 14.48 -1.30 -8.95
N ALA A 152 13.68 -0.69 -9.83
CA ALA A 152 13.50 -1.08 -11.23
C ALA A 152 13.81 0.09 -12.18
N ILE A 153 13.99 -0.19 -13.48
CA ILE A 153 14.10 0.86 -14.50
C ILE A 153 12.72 1.09 -15.10
N ILE A 154 12.11 2.24 -14.80
CA ILE A 154 10.83 2.70 -15.34
C ILE A 154 11.11 4.00 -16.12
N HIS A 155 10.63 4.12 -17.36
CA HIS A 155 10.88 5.30 -18.22
C HIS A 155 12.35 5.76 -18.30
N LYS A 156 13.29 4.81 -18.31
CA LYS A 156 14.76 5.03 -18.30
C LYS A 156 15.32 5.61 -16.99
N GLN A 157 14.50 5.73 -15.94
CA GLN A 157 14.91 6.16 -14.61
C GLN A 157 14.89 4.97 -13.65
N ARG A 158 15.76 5.01 -12.64
CA ARG A 158 15.82 3.96 -11.62
C ARG A 158 14.93 4.37 -10.45
N GLU A 159 13.82 3.68 -10.27
CA GLU A 159 12.76 4.06 -9.34
C GLU A 159 12.43 2.91 -8.37
N PRO A 160 12.01 3.22 -7.13
CA PRO A 160 11.51 2.23 -6.19
C PRO A 160 10.12 1.75 -6.61
N VAL A 161 9.95 0.43 -6.68
CA VAL A 161 8.74 -0.19 -7.23
C VAL A 161 8.24 -1.31 -6.32
N ILE A 162 6.91 -1.41 -6.21
CA ILE A 162 6.19 -2.56 -5.65
C ILE A 162 5.53 -3.33 -6.80
N LEU A 163 5.81 -4.63 -6.87
CA LEU A 163 5.09 -5.59 -7.71
C LEU A 163 4.02 -6.28 -6.86
N MET A 164 2.78 -6.25 -7.32
CA MET A 164 1.66 -6.90 -6.65
C MET A 164 0.78 -7.65 -7.64
N GLY A 165 0.04 -8.65 -7.15
CA GLY A 165 -0.89 -9.42 -7.97
C GLY A 165 -2.07 -8.56 -8.41
N LYS A 166 -2.54 -8.72 -9.66
CA LYS A 166 -3.81 -8.13 -10.09
C LYS A 166 -4.96 -8.79 -9.33
N VAL A 167 -5.79 -7.99 -8.68
CA VAL A 167 -7.03 -8.47 -8.06
C VAL A 167 -8.15 -8.47 -9.10
N GLU A 168 -8.82 -9.60 -9.27
CA GLU A 168 -9.95 -9.72 -10.18
C GLU A 168 -11.11 -8.79 -9.78
N GLY A 169 -11.81 -8.29 -10.79
CA GLY A 169 -12.92 -7.35 -10.63
C GLY A 169 -12.60 -5.99 -11.19
N VAL A 170 -13.51 -5.06 -10.97
CA VAL A 170 -13.44 -3.67 -11.45
C VAL A 170 -14.02 -2.75 -10.39
N SER A 171 -13.61 -1.48 -10.38
CA SER A 171 -14.28 -0.48 -9.56
C SER A 171 -15.75 -0.37 -9.96
N ILE A 172 -16.64 -0.26 -8.97
CA ILE A 172 -18.08 -0.05 -9.25
C ILE A 172 -18.30 1.24 -10.03
N LEU A 173 -17.45 2.26 -9.79
CA LEU A 173 -17.50 3.56 -10.46
C LEU A 173 -17.30 3.45 -11.97
N ASP A 174 -16.59 2.41 -12.43
CA ASP A 174 -16.29 2.23 -13.85
C ASP A 174 -17.38 1.51 -14.62
N THR A 175 -18.37 0.94 -13.93
CA THR A 175 -19.41 0.13 -14.55
C THR A 175 -20.52 0.98 -15.18
N VAL A 176 -21.08 0.46 -16.27
CA VAL A 176 -22.18 1.12 -16.99
C VAL A 176 -23.38 1.34 -16.08
N GLN A 177 -23.77 0.33 -15.30
CA GLN A 177 -24.91 0.44 -14.38
C GLN A 177 -24.72 1.61 -13.39
N PHE A 178 -23.54 1.72 -12.78
CA PHE A 178 -23.29 2.79 -11.81
C PHE A 178 -23.30 4.18 -12.46
N LYS A 179 -22.60 4.31 -13.59
CA LYS A 179 -22.56 5.57 -14.36
C LYS A 179 -23.96 6.01 -14.80
N ASP A 180 -24.79 5.08 -15.27
CA ASP A 180 -26.16 5.35 -15.69
C ASP A 180 -27.05 5.75 -14.52
N ALA A 181 -26.95 5.07 -13.37
CA ALA A 181 -27.70 5.43 -12.17
C ALA A 181 -27.32 6.81 -11.63
N VAL A 182 -26.02 7.16 -11.60
CA VAL A 182 -25.56 8.50 -11.21
C VAL A 182 -26.09 9.55 -12.18
N LYS A 183 -25.95 9.33 -13.50
CA LYS A 183 -26.45 10.25 -14.52
C LYS A 183 -27.97 10.42 -14.46
N GLY A 184 -28.69 9.36 -14.13
CA GLY A 184 -30.14 9.35 -13.96
C GLY A 184 -30.63 9.86 -12.61
N GLY A 185 -29.74 10.15 -11.65
CA GLY A 185 -30.10 10.54 -10.28
C GLY A 185 -30.83 9.43 -9.50
N ASN A 186 -30.56 8.15 -9.79
CA ASN A 186 -31.22 7.01 -9.16
C ASN A 186 -30.51 6.60 -7.85
N GLU A 187 -30.58 7.46 -6.84
CA GLU A 187 -29.94 7.26 -5.52
C GLU A 187 -30.34 5.94 -4.87
N LYS A 188 -31.62 5.55 -4.96
CA LYS A 188 -32.12 4.29 -4.38
C LYS A 188 -31.42 3.06 -4.95
N GLU A 189 -31.09 3.08 -6.24
CA GLU A 189 -30.38 1.98 -6.90
C GLU A 189 -28.91 1.94 -6.49
N ILE A 190 -28.27 3.12 -6.41
CA ILE A 190 -26.90 3.27 -5.90
C ILE A 190 -26.81 2.74 -4.48
N ASP A 191 -27.69 3.18 -3.58
CA ASP A 191 -27.77 2.71 -2.20
C ASP A 191 -27.99 1.18 -2.16
N GLY A 192 -28.88 0.65 -3.00
CA GLY A 192 -29.13 -0.78 -3.11
C GLY A 192 -27.89 -1.61 -3.49
N TRP A 193 -26.94 -1.06 -4.25
CA TRP A 193 -25.68 -1.73 -4.56
C TRP A 193 -24.65 -1.56 -3.45
N LEU A 194 -24.56 -0.37 -2.84
CA LEU A 194 -23.70 -0.13 -1.69
C LEU A 194 -24.08 -1.04 -0.52
N GLU A 195 -25.37 -1.25 -0.26
CA GLU A 195 -25.88 -2.17 0.75
C GLU A 195 -25.49 -3.63 0.47
N GLN A 196 -25.38 -4.04 -0.80
CA GLN A 196 -24.88 -5.37 -1.18
C GLN A 196 -23.37 -5.51 -0.98
N MET A 197 -22.60 -4.46 -1.28
CA MET A 197 -21.14 -4.45 -1.09
C MET A 197 -20.74 -4.42 0.38
N ARG A 198 -21.48 -3.66 1.20
CA ARG A 198 -21.19 -3.41 2.61
C ARG A 198 -20.82 -4.66 3.42
N PRO A 199 -21.64 -5.74 3.48
CA PRO A 199 -21.29 -6.93 4.24
C PRO A 199 -20.01 -7.62 3.74
N LEU A 200 -19.74 -7.61 2.43
CA LEU A 200 -18.57 -8.24 1.82
C LEU A 200 -17.28 -7.49 2.19
N VAL A 201 -17.33 -6.16 2.17
CA VAL A 201 -16.22 -5.29 2.59
C VAL A 201 -15.99 -5.41 4.10
N LYS A 202 -17.07 -5.36 4.89
CA LYS A 202 -17.00 -5.49 6.35
C LYS A 202 -16.32 -6.79 6.77
N GLU A 203 -16.74 -7.91 6.18
CA GLU A 203 -16.15 -9.22 6.47
C GLU A 203 -14.63 -9.21 6.26
N GLN A 204 -14.16 -8.61 5.16
CA GLN A 204 -12.75 -8.52 4.85
C GLN A 204 -11.96 -7.63 5.84
N VAL A 205 -12.49 -6.45 6.16
CA VAL A 205 -11.87 -5.52 7.12
C VAL A 205 -11.79 -6.13 8.51
N VAL A 206 -12.88 -6.75 8.98
CA VAL A 206 -12.95 -7.43 10.28
C VAL A 206 -11.97 -8.60 10.32
N PHE A 207 -11.89 -9.39 9.25
CA PHE A 207 -10.93 -10.49 9.15
C PHE A 207 -9.48 -10.02 9.30
N TRP A 208 -9.09 -8.95 8.62
CA TRP A 208 -7.72 -8.42 8.74
C TRP A 208 -7.45 -7.81 10.12
N ALA A 209 -8.43 -7.12 10.71
CA ALA A 209 -8.28 -6.44 12.00
C ALA A 209 -8.17 -7.43 13.17
N LEU A 210 -8.94 -8.53 13.12
CA LEU A 210 -8.93 -9.56 14.17
C LEU A 210 -7.93 -10.68 13.91
N GLY A 211 -7.41 -10.79 12.69
CA GLY A 211 -6.41 -11.77 12.30
C GLY A 211 -5.06 -11.56 13.01
N GLU A 212 -4.16 -12.52 12.85
CA GLU A 212 -2.83 -12.50 13.49
C GLU A 212 -2.05 -11.20 13.21
N LYS A 213 -2.22 -10.63 12.01
CA LYS A 213 -1.50 -9.43 11.55
C LYS A 213 -2.08 -8.12 12.08
N ARG A 214 -3.31 -8.14 12.62
CA ARG A 214 -3.96 -6.98 13.26
C ARG A 214 -3.92 -5.72 12.39
N LEU A 215 -4.34 -5.84 11.14
CA LEU A 215 -4.34 -4.77 10.14
C LEU A 215 -5.76 -4.23 9.98
N LEU A 216 -5.94 -2.92 10.12
CA LEU A 216 -7.19 -2.24 9.84
C LEU A 216 -7.04 -1.41 8.56
N HIS A 217 -7.91 -1.66 7.58
CA HIS A 217 -8.05 -0.81 6.39
C HIS A 217 -9.16 0.21 6.62
N ALA A 218 -8.91 1.47 6.28
CA ALA A 218 -9.78 2.60 6.58
C ALA A 218 -10.11 3.49 5.37
N ASP A 219 -9.65 3.12 4.18
CA ASP A 219 -9.96 3.86 2.96
C ASP A 219 -11.04 3.16 2.12
N PHE A 220 -12.29 3.48 2.43
CA PHE A 220 -13.47 2.93 1.75
C PHE A 220 -13.93 3.79 0.57
N ASN A 221 -13.00 4.47 -0.11
CA ASN A 221 -13.30 5.07 -1.41
C ASN A 221 -13.80 3.98 -2.36
N LEU A 222 -14.90 4.23 -3.08
CA LEU A 222 -15.47 3.27 -4.02
C LEU A 222 -14.52 2.89 -5.16
N GLY A 223 -13.57 3.77 -5.51
CA GLY A 223 -12.49 3.46 -6.45
C GLY A 223 -11.50 2.40 -5.92
N ASN A 224 -11.40 2.26 -4.60
CA ASN A 224 -10.52 1.30 -3.93
C ASN A 224 -11.24 -0.01 -3.59
N ILE A 225 -12.41 -0.25 -4.18
CA ILE A 225 -13.17 -1.49 -3.99
C ILE A 225 -13.49 -2.12 -5.35
N HIS A 226 -12.89 -3.27 -5.63
CA HIS A 226 -13.23 -4.05 -6.81
C HIS A 226 -14.43 -4.95 -6.55
N ILE A 227 -15.36 -4.99 -7.50
CA ILE A 227 -16.51 -5.89 -7.51
C ILE A 227 -16.42 -6.89 -8.67
N GLY A 228 -17.08 -8.04 -8.52
CA GLY A 228 -17.19 -9.03 -9.59
C GLY A 228 -17.89 -8.45 -10.81
N ALA A 229 -17.26 -8.55 -11.98
CA ALA A 229 -17.80 -8.03 -13.22
C ALA A 229 -17.45 -8.90 -14.43
N LYS A 230 -18.24 -8.73 -15.49
CA LYS A 230 -18.01 -9.34 -16.79
C LYS A 230 -17.73 -8.23 -17.79
N THR A 231 -16.59 -8.36 -18.46
CA THR A 231 -16.29 -7.57 -19.65
C THR A 231 -16.93 -8.23 -20.86
N ALA A 232 -17.78 -7.49 -21.59
CA ALA A 232 -18.33 -8.00 -22.84
C ALA A 232 -17.19 -8.17 -23.88
N PRO A 233 -17.17 -9.26 -24.68
CA PRO A 233 -16.19 -9.44 -25.75
C PRO A 233 -16.27 -8.30 -26.77
N SER A 234 -15.10 -7.78 -27.15
CA SER A 234 -14.90 -6.53 -27.87
C SER A 234 -15.47 -6.49 -29.29
N GLY A 235 -16.03 -5.33 -29.65
CA GLY A 235 -16.26 -4.89 -31.03
C GLY A 235 -16.17 -3.37 -31.20
N THR A 236 -16.74 -2.58 -30.28
CA THR A 236 -16.80 -1.11 -30.48
C THR A 236 -16.72 -0.22 -29.22
N SER A 237 -16.88 -0.76 -28.02
CA SER A 237 -16.55 -0.09 -26.76
C SER A 237 -16.69 -1.14 -25.66
N GLN A 238 -15.65 -1.35 -24.86
CA GLN A 238 -15.66 -2.39 -23.85
C GLN A 238 -16.51 -1.91 -22.66
N GLU A 239 -17.82 -2.16 -22.75
CA GLU A 239 -18.72 -1.92 -21.62
C GLU A 239 -18.41 -2.91 -20.50
N VAL A 240 -18.10 -2.37 -19.33
CA VAL A 240 -17.88 -3.13 -18.11
C VAL A 240 -19.18 -3.17 -17.33
N ARG A 241 -19.69 -4.37 -17.06
CA ARG A 241 -20.92 -4.57 -16.27
C ARG A 241 -20.65 -5.46 -15.06
N PHE A 242 -21.02 -5.02 -13.88
CA PHE A 242 -20.88 -5.87 -12.68
C PHE A 242 -21.93 -6.99 -12.66
N ASP A 243 -21.62 -8.06 -11.95
CA ASP A 243 -22.55 -9.17 -11.70
C ASP A 243 -23.66 -8.72 -10.73
N TYR A 244 -24.92 -8.94 -11.12
CA TYR A 244 -26.08 -8.69 -10.26
C TYR A 244 -26.76 -10.00 -9.84
N PRO A 245 -26.99 -10.25 -8.53
CA PRO A 245 -26.56 -9.42 -7.40
C PRO A 245 -25.04 -9.41 -7.22
N ILE A 246 -24.51 -8.40 -6.52
CA ILE A 246 -23.07 -8.29 -6.23
C ILE A 246 -22.68 -9.37 -5.21
N LYS A 247 -21.87 -10.34 -5.64
CA LYS A 247 -21.46 -11.49 -4.81
C LYS A 247 -20.01 -11.43 -4.33
N LYS A 248 -19.22 -10.50 -4.88
CA LYS A 248 -17.79 -10.36 -4.58
C LYS A 248 -17.46 -8.88 -4.48
N ALA A 249 -16.78 -8.51 -3.40
CA ALA A 249 -16.11 -7.23 -3.24
C ALA A 249 -14.71 -7.48 -2.65
N ARG A 250 -13.74 -6.66 -3.04
CA ARG A 250 -12.35 -6.72 -2.57
C ARG A 250 -11.84 -5.30 -2.37
N VAL A 251 -11.43 -5.01 -1.14
CA VAL A 251 -10.74 -3.76 -0.78
C VAL A 251 -9.32 -3.82 -1.31
N LEU A 252 -8.90 -2.71 -1.94
CA LEU A 252 -7.59 -2.46 -2.52
C LEU A 252 -6.95 -1.22 -1.89
N ASP A 253 -5.81 -0.84 -2.45
CA ASP A 253 -5.03 0.35 -2.07
C ASP A 253 -4.65 0.36 -0.58
N PHE A 254 -3.49 -0.22 -0.29
CA PHE A 254 -2.93 -0.25 1.06
C PHE A 254 -1.94 0.90 1.28
N GLY A 255 -2.05 1.98 0.49
CA GLY A 255 -1.26 3.18 0.64
C GLY A 255 -1.59 3.96 1.92
N TYR A 256 -0.72 4.91 2.27
CA TYR A 256 -1.01 5.87 3.33
C TYR A 256 -2.14 6.85 2.91
N PRO A 257 -3.03 7.27 3.82
CA PRO A 257 -3.14 6.91 5.24
C PRO A 257 -4.09 5.73 5.50
N GLY A 258 -4.34 4.82 4.55
CA GLY A 258 -5.44 3.86 4.61
C GLY A 258 -5.27 2.67 5.56
N ILE A 259 -4.12 2.49 6.23
CA ILE A 259 -3.80 1.26 6.97
C ILE A 259 -3.24 1.49 8.38
N PHE A 260 -3.81 0.79 9.38
CA PHE A 260 -3.46 0.94 10.80
C PHE A 260 -3.19 -0.39 11.48
N LYS A 261 -2.35 -0.34 12.50
CA LYS A 261 -2.20 -1.45 13.45
C LYS A 261 -3.29 -1.34 14.51
N VAL A 262 -3.91 -2.47 14.84
CA VAL A 262 -4.88 -2.54 15.94
C VAL A 262 -4.36 -3.33 17.14
N SER A 263 -4.91 -3.01 18.32
CA SER A 263 -4.67 -3.74 19.55
C SER A 263 -5.15 -5.18 19.43
N ASP A 264 -4.42 -6.09 20.07
CA ASP A 264 -4.82 -7.48 20.25
C ASP A 264 -6.08 -7.66 21.11
N ARG A 265 -6.47 -6.62 21.87
CA ARG A 265 -7.66 -6.58 22.74
C ARG A 265 -8.94 -6.12 22.05
N VAL A 266 -8.85 -5.62 20.81
CA VAL A 266 -10.04 -5.15 20.09
C VAL A 266 -11.01 -6.31 19.88
N THR A 267 -12.29 -6.07 20.10
CA THR A 267 -13.34 -7.06 19.84
C THR A 267 -13.90 -6.93 18.44
N LYS A 268 -14.59 -7.98 17.99
CA LYS A 268 -15.27 -7.96 16.69
C LYS A 268 -16.32 -6.86 16.62
N GLU A 269 -17.09 -6.70 17.68
CA GLU A 269 -18.17 -5.72 17.79
C GLU A 269 -17.62 -4.28 17.70
N GLU A 270 -16.44 -4.02 18.28
CA GLU A 270 -15.77 -2.72 18.18
C GLU A 270 -15.35 -2.39 16.74
N VAL A 271 -14.75 -3.36 16.04
CA VAL A 271 -14.34 -3.19 14.64
C VAL A 271 -15.55 -3.04 13.73
N GLU A 272 -16.59 -3.87 13.90
CA GLU A 272 -17.82 -3.79 13.10
C GLU A 272 -18.52 -2.45 13.31
N LYS A 273 -18.66 -1.99 14.57
CA LYS A 273 -19.25 -0.68 14.86
C LYS A 273 -18.45 0.46 14.24
N TRP A 274 -17.12 0.40 14.33
CA TRP A 274 -16.27 1.41 13.67
C TRP A 274 -16.43 1.37 12.15
N PHE A 275 -16.52 0.18 11.56
CA PHE A 275 -16.71 0.01 10.12
C PHE A 275 -18.01 0.66 9.65
N GLU A 276 -19.14 0.42 10.33
CA GLU A 276 -20.43 1.03 9.93
C GLU A 276 -20.34 2.56 9.90
N LEU A 277 -19.74 3.17 10.93
CA LEU A 277 -19.53 4.61 10.99
C LEU A 277 -18.66 5.14 9.84
N GLN A 278 -17.61 4.40 9.46
CA GLN A 278 -16.75 4.79 8.35
C GLN A 278 -17.43 4.58 6.99
N TRP A 279 -18.15 3.48 6.82
CA TRP A 279 -18.86 3.16 5.59
C TRP A 279 -19.88 4.25 5.24
N GLU A 280 -20.71 4.65 6.21
CA GLU A 280 -21.69 5.73 6.06
C GLU A 280 -21.03 7.08 5.71
N SER A 281 -19.90 7.42 6.36
CA SER A 281 -19.22 8.71 6.13
C SER A 281 -18.50 8.81 4.78
N ARG A 282 -18.06 7.67 4.23
CA ARG A 282 -17.19 7.62 3.04
C ARG A 282 -17.97 7.38 1.76
N THR A 283 -19.01 6.54 1.82
CA THR A 283 -19.82 6.26 0.63
C THR A 283 -20.78 7.40 0.30
N SER A 284 -21.34 8.09 1.30
CA SER A 284 -22.17 9.29 1.10
C SER A 284 -21.44 10.41 0.34
N LYS A 285 -20.16 10.65 0.64
CA LYS A 285 -19.34 11.67 -0.04
C LYS A 285 -18.91 11.27 -1.45
N SER A 286 -18.91 9.97 -1.76
CA SER A 286 -18.46 9.45 -3.05
C SER A 286 -19.55 9.56 -4.14
N VAL A 287 -20.79 9.89 -3.76
CA VAL A 287 -21.96 9.94 -4.65
C VAL A 287 -22.38 11.39 -4.98
N GLU A 288 -21.76 12.42 -4.40
CA GLU A 288 -22.14 13.82 -4.64
C GLU A 288 -22.01 14.21 -6.13
N PRO A 289 -23.12 14.55 -6.82
CA PRO A 289 -23.11 14.93 -8.22
C PRO A 289 -22.58 16.36 -8.33
N GLY A 290 -21.32 16.52 -8.73
CA GLY A 290 -20.77 17.84 -9.02
C GLY A 290 -19.28 18.01 -8.75
N ILE A 291 -18.61 17.04 -8.16
CA ILE A 291 -17.15 17.08 -8.04
C ILE A 291 -16.56 15.94 -8.86
N CYS A 292 -16.40 16.21 -10.15
CA CYS A 292 -15.28 15.65 -10.90
C CYS A 292 -14.01 16.20 -10.23
N ARG A 293 -13.61 15.61 -9.09
CA ARG A 293 -12.23 15.71 -8.66
C ARG A 293 -11.49 14.89 -9.68
N ILE A 294 -10.90 15.59 -10.62
CA ILE A 294 -9.60 15.19 -11.14
C ILE A 294 -8.75 15.01 -9.88
N LEU A 295 -8.73 13.77 -9.39
CA LEU A 295 -7.59 13.24 -8.67
C LEU A 295 -6.60 12.97 -9.79
#